data_AF-A0AA50E144-F1
#
_entry.id   AF-A0AA50E144-F1
#
_cell.length_a   1.000
_cell.length_b   1.000
_cell.length_c   1.000
_cell.angle_alpha   90.00
_cell.angle_beta   90.00
_cell.angle_gamma   90.00
#
_symmetry.space_group_name_H-M   'P 1'
#
loop_
_entity.id
_entity.type
_entity.pdbx_description
1 polymer ?
#
loop_
_entity_poly.entity_id
_entity_poly.type
_entity_poly.pdbx_seq_one_letter_code
_entity_poly.pdbx_strand_id
1 'polypeptide(L)' 'MQSQHIILETDELGNIKNPPKLPPNKRIESIFLVVEDINKLDSLVNQPHPDLVGQVQIVGNVFDSVPEQDWEILQ' A
#
# COMPACT_ATOMS: atom_id res chain seq x y z
N MET A 1 4.10 8.57 26.31
CA MET A 1 4.73 7.49 25.53
C MET A 1 4.78 7.95 24.09
N GLN A 2 5.95 8.01 23.46
CA GLN A 2 6.08 8.38 22.04
C GLN A 2 6.18 7.09 21.23
N SER A 3 5.21 6.84 20.35
CA SER A 3 5.26 5.77 19.35
C SER A 3 5.76 6.34 18.03
N GLN A 4 6.67 5.64 17.37
CA GLN A 4 7.04 5.92 15.98
C GLN A 4 6.33 4.90 15.08
N HIS A 5 5.64 5.39 14.07
CA HIS A 5 5.09 4.55 13.00
C HIS A 5 6.13 4.48 11.88
N ILE A 6 6.62 3.28 11.59
CA ILE A 6 7.61 3.02 10.55
C ILE A 6 7.04 1.92 9.66
N ILE A 7 7.00 2.16 8.36
CA ILE A 7 6.64 1.14 7.36
C ILE A 7 7.94 0.43 6.95
N LEU A 8 7.94 -0.90 7.03
CA LEU A 8 9.08 -1.74 6.71
C LEU A 8 8.68 -2.71 5.60
N GLU A 9 9.57 -2.90 4.64
CA GLU A 9 9.37 -3.86 3.55
C GLU A 9 10.02 -5.20 3.89
N THR A 10 9.43 -6.29 3.41
CA THR A 10 10.03 -7.63 3.47
C THR A 10 10.59 -8.06 2.12
N ASP A 11 11.64 -8.90 2.14
CA ASP A 11 12.11 -9.62 0.96
C ASP A 11 11.25 -10.87 0.68
N GLU A 12 11.58 -11.61 -0.40
CA GLU A 12 10.87 -12.83 -0.82
C GLU A 12 10.92 -13.96 0.22
N LEU A 13 11.85 -13.90 1.17
CA LEU A 13 12.00 -14.85 2.26
C LEU A 13 11.34 -14.37 3.56
N GLY A 14 10.73 -13.19 3.55
CA GLY A 14 10.06 -12.58 4.70
C GLY A 14 11.00 -11.83 5.65
N ASN A 15 12.25 -11.56 5.27
CA ASN A 15 13.15 -10.76 6.10
C ASN A 15 12.88 -9.26 5.93
N ILE A 16 12.98 -8.49 7.01
CA ILE A 16 12.89 -7.03 6.96
C ILE A 16 14.08 -6.48 6.16
N LYS A 17 13.77 -5.74 5.09
CA LYS A 17 14.76 -4.96 4.34
C LYS A 17 15.16 -3.74 5.16
N ASN A 18 16.46 -3.48 5.26
CA ASN A 18 17.04 -2.28 5.90
C ASN A 18 16.48 -1.98 7.30
N PRO A 19 16.74 -2.84 8.31
CA PRO A 19 16.21 -2.65 9.65
C PRO A 19 16.70 -1.34 10.30
N PRO A 20 15.83 -0.59 10.99
CA PRO A 20 16.21 0.66 11.63
C PRO A 20 17.15 0.41 12.81
N LYS A 21 18.05 1.36 13.06
CA LYS A 21 18.97 1.28 14.20
C LYS A 21 18.21 1.54 15.50
N LEU A 22 18.19 0.55 16.38
CA LEU A 22 17.54 0.62 17.68
C LEU A 22 18.47 1.26 18.74
N PRO A 23 17.91 1.89 19.79
CA PRO A 23 18.70 2.47 20.88
C PRO A 23 19.45 1.39 21.69
N PRO A 24 20.71 1.65 22.08
CA PRO A 24 21.51 0.67 22.82
C PRO A 24 20.96 0.42 24.23
N ASN A 25 21.02 -0.84 24.68
CA ASN A 25 20.66 -1.27 26.05
C ASN A 25 19.23 -0.89 26.48
N LYS A 26 18.26 -0.91 25.55
CA LYS A 26 16.84 -0.67 25.85
C LYS A 26 16.01 -1.91 25.55
N ARG A 27 14.97 -2.13 26.36
CA ARG A 27 13.91 -3.10 26.07
C ARG A 27 12.89 -2.43 25.15
N ILE A 28 12.62 -3.07 24.03
CA ILE A 28 11.72 -2.56 22.99
C ILE A 28 10.62 -3.58 22.78
N GLU A 29 9.39 -3.10 22.75
CA GLU A 29 8.21 -3.87 22.36
C GLU A 29 7.79 -3.41 20.97
N SER A 30 7.45 -4.35 20.09
CA SER A 30 7.11 -4.06 18.69
C SER A 30 5.85 -4.82 18.30
N ILE A 31 5.04 -4.19 17.46
CA ILE A 31 3.82 -4.75 16.88
C ILE A 31 3.98 -4.67 15.37
N PHE A 32 3.82 -5.79 14.69
CA PHE A 32 3.88 -5.87 13.23
C PHE A 32 2.47 -5.95 12.66
N LEU A 33 2.18 -5.11 11.68
CA LEU A 33 0.95 -5.13 10.89
C LEU A 33 1.34 -5.32 9.42
N VAL A 34 0.77 -6.34 8.76
CA VAL A 34 0.94 -6.54 7.32
C VAL A 34 -0.01 -5.58 6.61
N VAL A 35 0.54 -4.56 5.95
CA VAL A 35 -0.24 -3.48 5.31
C VAL A 35 -0.72 -3.87 3.92
N GLU A 36 0.12 -4.58 3.15
CA GLU A 36 -0.18 -5.00 1.78
C GLU A 36 0.31 -6.43 1.56
N ASP A 37 -0.60 -7.30 1.12
CA ASP A 37 -0.23 -8.61 0.58
C ASP A 37 -0.02 -8.41 -0.93
N ILE A 38 1.23 -8.19 -1.31
CA ILE A 38 1.64 -7.88 -2.69
C ILE A 38 1.19 -9.00 -3.66
N ASN A 39 0.99 -10.22 -3.16
CA ASN A 39 0.49 -11.36 -3.94
C ASN A 39 -1.02 -11.30 -4.23
N LYS A 40 -1.78 -10.44 -3.55
CA LYS A 40 -3.23 -10.27 -3.78
C LYS A 40 -3.56 -9.22 -4.83
N LEU A 41 -2.63 -8.31 -5.13
CA LEU A 41 -2.87 -7.17 -6.01
C LEU A 41 -3.24 -7.60 -7.45
N ASP A 42 -2.72 -8.74 -7.91
CA ASP A 42 -2.98 -9.26 -9.26
C ASP A 42 -4.28 -10.07 -9.40
N SER A 43 -5.00 -10.34 -8.32
CA SER A 43 -6.10 -11.33 -8.32
C SER A 43 -7.52 -10.75 -8.28
N LEU A 44 -7.67 -9.45 -8.04
CA LEU A 44 -8.96 -8.77 -7.96
C LEU A 44 -9.10 -7.75 -9.09
N VAL A 45 -9.00 -8.21 -10.34
CA VAL A 45 -9.65 -7.48 -11.43
C VAL A 45 -11.14 -7.49 -11.09
N ASN A 46 -11.67 -6.35 -10.65
CA ASN A 46 -13.09 -6.17 -10.39
C ASN A 46 -13.85 -6.46 -11.69
N GLN A 47 -14.36 -7.68 -11.84
CA GLN A 47 -15.21 -8.02 -12.96
C GLN A 47 -16.61 -7.49 -12.66
N PRO A 48 -17.24 -6.76 -13.60
CA PRO A 48 -18.64 -6.41 -13.47
C PRO A 48 -19.48 -7.68 -13.28
N HIS A 49 -20.60 -7.56 -12.57
CA HIS A 49 -21.59 -8.65 -12.51
C HIS A 49 -21.90 -9.13 -13.95
N PRO A 50 -22.10 -10.44 -14.19
CA PRO A 50 -22.28 -10.99 -15.54
C PRO A 50 -23.27 -10.23 -16.42
N ASP A 51 -24.34 -9.71 -15.84
CA ASP A 51 -25.36 -8.92 -16.55
C ASP A 51 -24.85 -7.59 -17.11
N LEU A 52 -23.77 -7.04 -16.55
CA LEU A 52 -23.14 -5.78 -16.98
C LEU A 52 -21.99 -6.02 -17.96
N VAL A 53 -21.55 -7.26 -18.16
CA VAL A 53 -20.45 -7.61 -19.06
C VAL A 53 -20.81 -7.19 -20.49
N GLY A 54 -19.99 -6.33 -21.09
CA GLY A 54 -20.20 -5.78 -22.44
C GLY A 54 -21.17 -4.59 -22.50
N GLN A 55 -21.83 -4.23 -21.40
CA GLN A 55 -22.70 -3.05 -21.31
C GLN A 55 -22.00 -1.84 -20.69
N VAL A 56 -20.89 -2.07 -19.96
CA VAL A 56 -20.14 -1.02 -19.26
C VAL A 56 -18.67 -1.06 -19.64
N GLN A 57 -18.03 0.11 -19.66
CA GLN A 57 -16.59 0.26 -19.85
C GLN A 57 -15.94 0.69 -18.53
N ILE A 58 -14.94 -0.06 -18.08
CA ILE A 58 -14.10 0.36 -16.95
C ILE A 58 -13.12 1.41 -17.48
N VAL A 59 -13.25 2.64 -16.99
CA VAL A 59 -12.46 3.79 -17.47
C VAL A 59 -11.14 3.94 -16.70
N GLY A 60 -11.04 3.38 -15.49
CA GLY A 60 -9.83 3.45 -14.67
C GLY A 60 -10.14 3.25 -13.18
N ASN A 61 -9.13 3.44 -12.33
CA ASN A 61 -9.27 3.43 -10.88
C ASN A 61 -9.58 4.85 -10.37
N VAL A 62 -10.54 4.98 -9.46
CA VAL A 62 -10.97 6.28 -8.90
C VAL A 62 -9.97 6.88 -7.91
N PHE A 63 -9.03 6.09 -7.41
CA PHE A 63 -7.93 6.56 -6.57
C PHE A 63 -6.72 7.01 -7.38
N ASP A 64 -6.67 6.70 -8.67
CA ASP A 64 -5.63 7.21 -9.56
C ASP A 64 -5.97 8.66 -9.88
N SER A 65 -5.09 9.58 -9.49
CA SER A 65 -5.18 10.99 -9.85
C SER A 65 -4.13 11.33 -10.90
N VAL A 66 -4.37 12.37 -11.67
CA VAL A 66 -3.33 12.97 -12.51
C VAL A 66 -2.16 13.45 -11.63
N PRO A 67 -0.91 13.50 -12.13
CA PRO A 67 0.22 14.05 -11.38
C PRO A 67 -0.09 15.43 -10.78
N GLU A 68 0.49 15.76 -9.63
CA GLU A 68 0.24 17.04 -8.92
C GLU A 68 0.47 18.27 -9.81
N GLN A 69 1.39 18.17 -10.77
CA GLN A 69 1.72 19.23 -11.72
C GLN A 69 0.56 19.56 -12.67
N ASP A 70 -0.34 18.61 -12.88
CA ASP A 70 -1.53 18.74 -13.71
C ASP A 70 -2.78 19.12 -12.89
N TRP A 71 -2.61 19.40 -11.59
CA TRP A 71 -3.70 19.89 -10.76
C TRP A 71 -3.87 21.37 -11.02
N GLU A 72 -5.03 21.75 -11.56
CA GLU A 72 -5.48 23.14 -11.75
C GLU A 72 -5.80 23.80 -10.39
N ILE A 73 -4.86 23.74 -9.44
CA ILE A 73 -4.96 24.45 -8.17
C ILE A 73 -4.56 25.90 -8.46
N LEU A 74 -5.52 26.81 -8.30
CA LEU A 74 -5.23 28.25 -8.36
C LEU A 74 -4.14 28.57 -7.33
N GLN A 75 -3.00 29.08 -7.81
CA GLN A 75 -1.89 29.53 -6.98
C GLN A 75 -2.23 30.83 -6.23
#